data_AF-A0A8J8DEP4-F1
#
_entry.id   AF-A0A8J8DEP4-F1
#
_cell.length_a   1.000
_cell.length_b   1.000
_cell.length_c   1.000
_cell.angle_alpha   90.00
_cell.angle_beta   90.00
_cell.angle_gamma   90.00
#
_symmetry.space_group_name_H-M   'P 1'
#
loop_
_entity.id
_entity.type
_entity.pdbx_description
1 polymer ?
#
loop_
_entity_poly.entity_id
_entity_poly.type
_entity_poly.pdbx_seq_one_letter_code
_entity_poly.pdbx_strand_id
1 'polypeptide(L)'
;MRRQPPKNPSLHKSSSEHNEKVSLFNWTGHPFVDAGLVALLLLSKKHSPEELTGEDIEKAIEFASMLYARKEWSSGYIHAMILPNSGILMANPSMSKKRTPEAIVQNLRELLQEPEDPSAPICEICGRRHSRSKPVYRSDFPLVGTGGVPNYFPLAKDGLNVCSHCLFLVQFLPLVAYKVGGRVLVMHTYPYELMLELHGEAINDVRKSFLASNARDFKRPENFLFRLLGELTRKTERNDLWGRASITLYHFVNNNQGQDLQIIHVPMPVLRFTAHASREDPKGWKRIVAMGWRKRPSEEEFEKYERSYTNEVYAKLLAEESILPYFIDIKNRRANAKWSLLSFYCSEVLGLDKEALEFIRDVGDRIVETLEKLPDNQLSRRVRELERTEKLYQFEAFFVNLEKLRQRLGIEKPLMTFDEFATVLTSYGEDLNVSWRTVKHLLLFRVYERLHDRLMKASEEEEEVEENEEVGIFGMGVEE
;
A
#
# COMPACT_ATOMS: atom_id res chain seq x y z
N MET A 1 43.67 39.02 -35.19
CA MET A 1 42.66 39.45 -34.20
C MET A 1 42.22 38.25 -33.39
N ARG A 2 42.83 38.02 -32.22
CA ARG A 2 42.49 36.95 -31.27
C ARG A 2 41.37 37.47 -30.37
N ARG A 3 40.22 36.78 -30.34
CA ARG A 3 39.09 37.12 -29.45
C ARG A 3 39.38 36.58 -28.04
N GLN A 4 39.35 37.47 -27.05
CA GLN A 4 39.42 37.12 -25.63
C GLN A 4 38.11 36.46 -25.17
N PRO A 5 38.14 35.50 -24.23
CA PRO A 5 36.94 34.99 -23.58
C PRO A 5 36.40 35.99 -22.54
N PRO A 6 35.08 35.98 -22.24
CA PRO A 6 34.47 36.95 -21.35
C PRO A 6 34.89 36.73 -19.89
N LYS A 7 35.12 37.85 -19.20
CA LYS A 7 35.47 37.91 -17.77
C LYS A 7 34.28 37.49 -16.91
N ASN A 8 34.53 36.58 -15.98
CA ASN A 8 33.63 36.21 -14.89
C ASN A 8 33.15 37.45 -14.11
N PRO A 9 31.84 37.61 -13.82
CA PRO A 9 31.40 38.57 -12.82
C PRO A 9 31.74 38.04 -11.43
N SER A 10 32.37 38.92 -10.65
CA SER A 10 32.81 38.75 -9.27
C SER A 10 31.71 38.22 -8.35
N LEU A 11 32.02 37.11 -7.67
CA LEU A 11 31.33 36.64 -6.46
C LEU A 11 31.34 37.75 -5.41
N HIS A 12 30.18 38.37 -5.21
CA HIS A 12 29.92 39.14 -3.99
C HIS A 12 29.97 38.17 -2.80
N LYS A 13 31.00 38.32 -1.96
CA LYS A 13 31.00 37.82 -0.59
C LYS A 13 29.93 38.61 0.19
N SER A 14 28.71 38.06 0.28
CA SER A 14 27.79 38.43 1.36
C SER A 14 28.11 37.53 2.55
N SER A 15 28.91 38.06 3.47
CA SER A 15 29.09 37.52 4.81
C SER A 15 27.78 37.72 5.58
N SER A 16 26.92 36.72 5.57
CA SER A 16 25.91 36.51 6.60
C SER A 16 26.31 35.24 7.34
N GLU A 17 27.01 35.40 8.46
CA GLU A 17 27.18 34.35 9.46
C GLU A 17 25.81 34.10 10.11
N HIS A 18 24.92 33.41 9.39
CA HIS A 18 23.93 32.59 10.04
C HIS A 18 24.70 31.39 10.58
N ASN A 19 24.79 31.33 11.91
CA ASN A 19 25.24 30.14 12.63
C ASN A 19 24.15 29.06 12.44
N GLU A 20 24.00 28.56 11.22
CA GLU A 20 23.17 27.42 10.89
C GLU A 20 23.74 26.24 11.66
N LYS A 21 22.95 25.78 12.64
CA LYS A 21 23.24 24.57 13.38
C LYS A 21 23.27 23.44 12.37
N VAL A 22 24.46 23.04 11.92
CA VAL A 22 24.62 21.99 10.91
C VAL A 22 24.09 20.70 11.51
N SER A 23 22.98 20.19 10.97
CA SER A 23 22.44 18.90 11.40
C SER A 23 23.43 17.78 11.11
N LEU A 24 23.65 16.91 12.09
CA LEU A 24 24.56 15.76 11.94
C LEU A 24 24.03 14.77 10.90
N PHE A 25 22.71 14.60 10.84
CA PHE A 25 22.03 13.71 9.92
C PHE A 25 21.02 14.47 9.05
N ASN A 26 20.84 14.01 7.82
CA ASN A 26 19.85 14.54 6.89
C ASN A 26 19.12 13.35 6.26
N TRP A 27 17.90 13.59 5.80
CA TRP A 27 17.22 12.64 4.93
C TRP A 27 18.08 12.37 3.69
N THR A 28 18.28 11.10 3.38
CA THR A 28 19.15 10.66 2.27
C THR A 28 18.35 10.21 1.05
N GLY A 29 17.08 9.87 1.25
CA GLY A 29 16.27 9.19 0.25
C GLY A 29 16.55 7.69 0.14
N HIS A 30 17.52 7.17 0.88
CA HIS A 30 17.83 5.74 0.89
C HIS A 30 17.01 5.02 1.98
N PRO A 31 16.21 3.98 1.62
CA PRO A 31 15.21 3.40 2.52
C PRO A 31 15.78 2.86 3.84
N PHE A 32 16.94 2.22 3.80
CA PHE A 32 17.55 1.62 5.00
C PHE A 32 18.23 2.64 5.92
N VAL A 33 18.72 3.74 5.35
CA VAL A 33 19.44 4.78 6.09
C VAL A 33 18.42 5.71 6.74
N ASP A 34 17.39 6.09 5.98
CA ASP A 34 16.27 6.89 6.47
C ASP A 34 15.45 6.13 7.53
N ALA A 35 15.28 4.81 7.41
CA ALA A 35 14.69 4.00 8.48
C ALA A 35 15.54 4.03 9.77
N GLY A 36 16.86 3.98 9.63
CA GLY A 36 17.79 4.19 10.75
C GLY A 36 17.62 5.55 11.43
N LEU A 37 17.50 6.61 10.64
CA LEU A 37 17.23 7.97 11.12
C LEU A 37 15.86 8.05 11.82
N VAL A 38 14.83 7.44 11.26
CA VAL A 38 13.50 7.33 11.86
C VAL A 38 13.55 6.63 13.21
N ALA A 39 14.37 5.60 13.37
CA ALA A 39 14.58 4.94 14.66
C ALA A 39 15.12 5.93 15.71
N LEU A 40 16.12 6.75 15.37
CA LEU A 40 16.65 7.77 16.28
C LEU A 40 15.58 8.81 16.64
N LEU A 41 14.88 9.34 15.63
CA LEU A 41 13.82 10.33 15.82
C LEU A 41 12.71 9.82 16.75
N LEU A 42 12.23 8.61 16.51
CA LEU A 42 11.17 8.00 17.32
C LEU A 42 11.65 7.64 18.74
N LEU A 43 12.90 7.20 18.90
CA LEU A 43 13.51 6.95 20.21
C LEU A 43 13.61 8.23 21.05
N SER A 44 13.90 9.34 20.40
CA SER A 44 14.08 10.65 21.04
C SER A 44 12.82 11.51 21.04
N LYS A 45 11.70 10.99 20.49
CA LYS A 45 10.42 11.71 20.35
C LYS A 45 10.59 13.05 19.61
N LYS A 46 11.36 13.03 18.53
CA LYS A 46 11.65 14.17 17.64
C LYS A 46 10.96 13.96 16.29
N HIS A 47 10.73 15.05 15.58
CA HIS A 47 10.04 15.01 14.28
C HIS A 47 10.94 15.33 13.10
N SER A 48 12.09 15.97 13.34
CA SER A 48 13.04 16.36 12.29
C SER A 48 14.49 16.08 12.69
N PRO A 49 15.38 15.77 11.73
CA PRO A 49 16.79 15.48 12.00
C PRO A 49 17.53 16.59 12.75
N GLU A 50 17.16 17.85 12.51
CA GLU A 50 17.74 19.05 13.11
C GLU A 50 17.50 19.15 14.63
N GLU A 51 16.49 18.44 15.14
CA GLU A 51 16.17 18.39 16.56
C GLU A 51 17.03 17.39 17.35
N LEU A 52 17.77 16.52 16.66
CA LEU A 52 18.61 15.50 17.31
C LEU A 52 19.85 16.12 17.97
N THR A 53 20.09 15.74 19.22
CA THR A 53 21.27 16.14 19.98
C THR A 53 22.26 14.98 20.16
N GLY A 54 23.49 15.28 20.58
CA GLY A 54 24.45 14.22 20.94
C GLY A 54 23.95 13.30 22.06
N GLU A 55 23.20 13.83 23.03
CA GLU A 55 22.60 13.05 24.11
C GLU A 55 21.51 12.10 23.60
N ASP A 56 20.71 12.55 22.62
CA ASP A 56 19.71 11.71 21.95
C ASP A 56 20.35 10.51 21.27
N ILE A 57 21.45 10.75 20.55
CA ILE A 57 22.21 9.71 19.85
C ILE A 57 22.81 8.72 20.83
N GLU A 58 23.39 9.21 21.93
CA GLU A 58 24.01 8.35 22.95
C GLU A 58 22.98 7.44 23.62
N LYS A 59 21.82 7.98 24.02
CA LYS A 59 20.71 7.18 24.58
C LYS A 59 20.22 6.12 23.59
N ALA A 60 20.18 6.44 22.30
CA ALA A 60 19.80 5.48 21.28
C ALA A 60 20.85 4.35 21.15
N ILE A 61 22.15 4.69 21.15
CA ILE A 61 23.25 3.71 21.13
C ILE A 61 23.13 2.75 22.32
N GLU A 62 22.96 3.26 23.53
CA GLU A 62 22.79 2.45 24.75
C GLU A 62 21.57 1.53 24.65
N PHE A 63 20.42 2.08 24.24
CA PHE A 63 19.18 1.33 24.08
C PHE A 63 19.32 0.19 23.06
N ALA A 64 19.83 0.49 21.86
CA ALA A 64 20.06 -0.51 20.81
C ALA A 64 21.02 -1.60 21.28
N SER A 65 22.11 -1.22 21.95
CA SER A 65 23.15 -2.14 22.40
C SER A 65 22.64 -3.14 23.44
N MET A 66 21.77 -2.71 24.36
CA MET A 66 21.10 -3.61 25.32
C MET A 66 20.23 -4.67 24.64
N LEU A 67 19.57 -4.32 23.53
CA LEU A 67 18.75 -5.24 22.76
C LEU A 67 19.63 -6.19 21.94
N TYR A 68 20.60 -5.63 21.21
CA TYR A 68 21.44 -6.35 20.26
C TYR A 68 22.36 -7.37 20.93
N ALA A 69 22.71 -7.18 22.21
CA ALA A 69 23.44 -8.18 22.98
C ALA A 69 22.65 -9.48 23.20
N ARG A 70 21.31 -9.43 23.17
CA ARG A 70 20.43 -10.59 23.37
C ARG A 70 20.40 -11.49 22.13
N LYS A 71 20.30 -12.81 22.33
CA LYS A 71 20.40 -13.81 21.25
C LYS A 71 19.26 -13.68 20.23
N GLU A 72 18.07 -13.31 20.69
CA GLU A 72 16.87 -13.10 19.87
C GLU A 72 17.09 -12.01 18.83
N TRP A 73 17.81 -10.94 19.21
CA TRP A 73 18.17 -9.85 18.31
C TRP A 73 19.38 -10.19 17.45
N SER A 74 20.51 -10.46 18.08
CA SER A 74 21.77 -10.68 17.37
C SER A 74 21.72 -11.88 16.43
N SER A 75 21.38 -13.07 16.94
CA SER A 75 21.37 -14.30 16.13
C SER A 75 20.05 -14.50 15.39
N GLY A 76 18.93 -14.26 16.06
CA GLY A 76 17.59 -14.58 15.53
C GLY A 76 17.03 -13.58 14.53
N TYR A 77 17.52 -12.33 14.53
CA TYR A 77 16.95 -11.26 13.72
C TYR A 77 18.00 -10.54 12.86
N ILE A 78 19.02 -9.94 13.48
CA ILE A 78 20.07 -9.20 12.78
C ILE A 78 20.87 -10.13 11.87
N HIS A 79 21.53 -11.15 12.44
CA HIS A 79 22.32 -12.11 11.66
C HIS A 79 21.47 -12.92 10.67
N ALA A 80 20.30 -13.37 11.10
CA ALA A 80 19.47 -14.28 10.34
C ALA A 80 18.66 -13.59 9.22
N MET A 81 18.48 -12.27 9.26
CA MET A 81 17.57 -11.58 8.36
C MET A 81 18.06 -10.24 7.78
N ILE A 82 19.00 -9.53 8.39
CA ILE A 82 19.33 -8.14 8.00
C ILE A 82 20.82 -7.93 7.68
N LEU A 83 21.72 -8.30 8.59
CA LEU A 83 23.17 -8.07 8.52
C LEU A 83 23.93 -9.35 8.92
N PRO A 84 24.12 -10.30 7.98
CA PRO A 84 24.80 -11.54 8.27
C PRO A 84 26.23 -11.30 8.70
N ASN A 85 26.63 -11.93 9.80
CA ASN A 85 27.98 -11.83 10.37
C ASN A 85 28.44 -10.40 10.72
N SER A 86 27.51 -9.47 11.00
CA SER A 86 27.87 -8.10 11.38
C SER A 86 28.90 -8.08 12.51
N GLY A 87 30.05 -7.45 12.24
CA GLY A 87 31.07 -7.19 13.25
C GLY A 87 30.69 -5.99 14.12
N ILE A 88 30.13 -4.95 13.50
CA ILE A 88 29.71 -3.70 14.17
C ILE A 88 28.71 -4.02 15.28
N LEU A 89 27.67 -4.80 14.97
CA LEU A 89 26.63 -5.20 15.93
C LEU A 89 26.96 -6.50 16.69
N MET A 90 28.18 -7.03 16.51
CA MET A 90 28.64 -8.31 17.06
C MET A 90 27.69 -9.49 16.80
N ALA A 91 26.90 -9.44 15.72
CA ALA A 91 25.87 -10.43 15.38
C ALA A 91 26.45 -11.75 14.82
N ASN A 92 27.75 -11.78 14.51
CA ASN A 92 28.43 -13.02 14.12
C ASN A 92 28.37 -14.08 15.25
N PRO A 93 27.94 -15.33 14.99
CA PRO A 93 27.89 -16.39 15.98
C PRO A 93 29.21 -16.63 16.73
N SER A 94 30.36 -16.40 16.10
CA SER A 94 31.69 -16.55 16.72
C SER A 94 31.94 -15.54 17.84
N MET A 95 31.21 -14.42 17.86
CA MET A 95 31.37 -13.35 18.86
C MET A 95 30.46 -13.53 20.08
N SER A 96 29.64 -14.58 20.13
CA SER A 96 28.64 -14.81 21.20
C SER A 96 29.19 -14.69 22.63
N LYS A 97 30.42 -15.16 22.89
CA LYS A 97 31.06 -15.08 24.22
C LYS A 97 31.53 -13.68 24.62
N LYS A 98 31.77 -12.80 23.65
CA LYS A 98 32.27 -11.42 23.85
C LYS A 98 31.20 -10.37 23.58
N ARG A 99 30.01 -10.79 23.16
CA ARG A 99 28.89 -9.92 22.82
C ARG A 99 28.31 -9.34 24.11
N THR A 100 28.70 -8.12 24.44
CA THR A 100 28.12 -7.36 25.55
C THR A 100 27.59 -6.01 25.04
N PRO A 101 26.63 -5.39 25.75
CA PRO A 101 26.17 -4.05 25.39
C PRO A 101 27.33 -3.05 25.27
N GLU A 102 28.30 -3.07 26.18
CA GLU A 102 29.43 -2.13 26.21
C GLU A 102 30.31 -2.23 24.96
N ALA A 103 30.54 -3.45 24.47
CA ALA A 103 31.31 -3.68 23.25
C ALA A 103 30.57 -3.17 22.00
N ILE A 104 29.24 -3.32 21.95
CA ILE A 104 28.42 -2.80 20.84
C ILE A 104 28.35 -1.27 20.89
N VAL A 105 28.19 -0.69 22.09
CA VAL A 105 28.26 0.76 22.32
C VAL A 105 29.58 1.31 21.79
N GLN A 106 30.70 0.68 22.15
CA GLN A 106 32.01 1.11 21.70
C GLN A 106 32.13 1.05 20.17
N ASN A 107 31.72 -0.04 19.53
CA ASN A 107 31.74 -0.16 18.07
C ASN A 107 30.91 0.93 17.37
N LEU A 108 29.72 1.24 17.89
CA LEU A 108 28.83 2.26 17.32
C LEU A 108 29.39 3.67 17.50
N ARG A 109 29.99 3.97 18.66
CA ARG A 109 30.67 5.26 18.92
C ARG A 109 31.89 5.44 18.02
N GLU A 110 32.74 4.43 17.92
CA GLU A 110 33.92 4.44 17.04
C GLU A 110 33.52 4.63 15.58
N LEU A 111 32.43 3.98 15.14
CA LEU A 111 31.91 4.19 13.80
C LEU A 111 31.43 5.63 13.60
N LEU A 112 30.64 6.17 14.53
CA LEU A 112 30.11 7.54 14.42
C LEU A 112 31.22 8.61 14.39
N GLN A 113 32.30 8.39 15.16
CA GLN A 113 33.42 9.31 15.30
C GLN A 113 34.56 9.05 14.31
N GLU A 114 34.39 8.14 13.35
CA GLU A 114 35.42 7.84 12.36
C GLU A 114 35.75 9.13 11.57
N PRO A 115 37.03 9.54 11.53
CA PRO A 115 37.42 10.80 10.92
C PRO A 115 37.13 10.80 9.41
N GLU A 116 36.59 11.91 8.92
CA GLU A 116 36.34 12.09 7.49
C GLU A 116 37.66 12.33 6.75
N ASP A 117 37.88 11.61 5.66
CA ASP A 117 38.99 11.85 4.74
C ASP A 117 38.53 12.83 3.64
N PRO A 118 39.10 14.04 3.55
CA PRO A 118 38.73 15.00 2.51
C PRO A 118 39.01 14.52 1.07
N SER A 119 39.89 13.52 0.93
CA SER A 119 40.23 12.88 -0.34
C SER A 119 39.38 11.65 -0.64
N ALA A 120 38.45 11.29 0.25
CA ALA A 120 37.59 10.14 0.10
C ALA A 120 36.77 10.16 -1.20
N PRO A 121 36.38 8.98 -1.70
CA PRO A 121 35.31 8.85 -2.67
C PRO A 121 33.99 9.50 -2.19
N ILE A 122 33.07 9.67 -3.15
CA ILE A 122 31.72 10.11 -2.85
C ILE A 122 30.98 8.96 -2.16
N CYS A 123 30.29 9.26 -1.06
CA CYS A 123 29.37 8.33 -0.43
C CYS A 123 28.21 8.03 -1.39
N GLU A 124 28.03 6.76 -1.73
CA GLU A 124 27.02 6.28 -2.69
C GLU A 124 25.59 6.34 -2.13
N ILE A 125 25.45 6.74 -0.87
CA ILE A 125 24.16 6.93 -0.20
C ILE A 125 23.74 8.40 -0.18
N CYS A 126 24.53 9.27 0.46
CA CYS A 126 24.15 10.68 0.65
C CYS A 126 24.81 11.65 -0.33
N GLY A 127 25.68 11.18 -1.23
CA GLY A 127 26.32 12.02 -2.25
C GLY A 127 27.41 12.97 -1.74
N ARG A 128 27.74 12.95 -0.44
CA ARG A 128 28.82 13.76 0.16
C ARG A 128 30.20 13.11 -0.04
N ARG A 129 31.26 13.93 -0.20
CA ARG A 129 32.65 13.47 -0.38
C ARG A 129 33.33 13.20 0.97
N HIS A 130 32.96 12.08 1.59
CA HIS A 130 33.42 11.70 2.92
C HIS A 130 33.18 10.20 3.20
N SER A 131 33.21 9.35 2.16
CA SER A 131 33.10 7.91 2.41
C SER A 131 34.26 7.44 3.30
N ARG A 132 34.02 6.42 4.12
CA ARG A 132 35.10 5.83 4.90
C ARG A 132 36.10 5.11 3.99
N SER A 133 37.32 4.93 4.46
CA SER A 133 38.38 4.20 3.73
C SER A 133 38.17 2.69 3.76
N LYS A 134 37.47 2.17 4.77
CA LYS A 134 37.18 0.74 4.92
C LYS A 134 36.04 0.31 3.97
N PRO A 135 36.20 -0.80 3.24
CA PRO A 135 35.17 -1.29 2.36
C PRO A 135 33.92 -1.72 3.14
N VAL A 136 32.74 -1.48 2.58
CA VAL A 136 31.44 -1.81 3.20
C VAL A 136 30.82 -2.99 2.46
N TYR A 137 30.46 -4.03 3.21
CA TYR A 137 29.90 -5.27 2.66
C TYR A 137 28.52 -5.58 3.25
N ARG A 138 27.92 -6.69 2.81
CA ARG A 138 26.62 -7.17 3.28
C ARG A 138 26.50 -7.38 4.79
N SER A 139 27.64 -7.54 5.48
CA SER A 139 27.70 -7.65 6.94
C SER A 139 27.46 -6.31 7.65
N ASP A 140 27.63 -5.21 6.94
CA ASP A 140 27.59 -3.86 7.48
C ASP A 140 26.40 -3.07 6.90
N PHE A 141 26.02 -3.35 5.65
CA PHE A 141 24.91 -2.71 4.95
C PHE A 141 24.03 -3.77 4.24
N PRO A 142 22.68 -3.77 4.38
CA PRO A 142 21.85 -4.82 3.80
C PRO A 142 21.87 -4.83 2.27
N LEU A 143 21.77 -6.03 1.67
CA LEU A 143 21.57 -6.23 0.22
C LEU A 143 22.68 -5.65 -0.68
N VAL A 144 23.91 -5.54 -0.17
CA VAL A 144 25.11 -5.27 -0.99
C VAL A 144 25.94 -6.53 -1.19
N GLY A 145 27.05 -6.41 -1.93
CA GLY A 145 27.95 -7.53 -2.23
C GLY A 145 28.69 -8.11 -1.01
N THR A 146 29.27 -9.29 -1.20
CA THR A 146 30.09 -9.97 -0.19
C THR A 146 31.55 -9.57 -0.35
N GLY A 147 32.25 -9.32 0.77
CA GLY A 147 33.67 -8.96 0.75
C GLY A 147 34.57 -10.05 0.17
N GLY A 148 35.67 -9.62 -0.46
CA GLY A 148 36.60 -10.51 -1.15
C GLY A 148 36.08 -11.06 -2.49
N VAL A 149 34.93 -10.58 -2.98
CA VAL A 149 34.38 -10.96 -4.29
C VAL A 149 34.09 -9.69 -5.12
N PRO A 150 35.11 -9.16 -5.82
CA PRO A 150 35.00 -7.89 -6.55
C PRO A 150 33.88 -7.85 -7.61
N ASN A 151 33.50 -9.00 -8.15
CA ASN A 151 32.46 -9.12 -9.19
C ASN A 151 31.07 -8.64 -8.74
N TYR A 152 30.82 -8.50 -7.44
CA TYR A 152 29.54 -8.01 -6.90
C TYR A 152 29.49 -6.49 -6.69
N PHE A 153 30.53 -5.76 -7.11
CA PHE A 153 30.58 -4.32 -6.98
C PHE A 153 30.90 -3.64 -8.33
N PRO A 154 30.28 -2.47 -8.62
CA PRO A 154 30.58 -1.72 -9.83
C PRO A 154 32.08 -1.42 -9.96
N LEU A 155 32.62 -1.55 -11.18
CA LEU A 155 34.04 -1.33 -11.50
C LEU A 155 35.01 -2.25 -10.73
N ALA A 156 34.54 -3.40 -10.25
CA ALA A 156 35.35 -4.35 -9.47
C ALA A 156 36.03 -3.72 -8.24
N LYS A 157 35.39 -2.71 -7.65
CA LYS A 157 35.86 -2.10 -6.39
C LYS A 157 35.72 -3.08 -5.22
N ASP A 158 36.49 -2.83 -4.18
CA ASP A 158 36.38 -3.57 -2.94
C ASP A 158 35.32 -2.91 -2.05
N GLY A 159 34.09 -3.44 -2.08
CA GLY A 159 33.00 -2.94 -1.24
C GLY A 159 32.32 -1.65 -1.71
N LEU A 160 31.27 -1.25 -0.99
CA LEU A 160 30.53 -0.02 -1.25
C LEU A 160 31.22 1.20 -0.61
N ASN A 161 31.26 2.36 -1.29
CA ASN A 161 31.73 3.60 -0.68
C ASN A 161 30.60 4.23 0.15
N VAL A 162 30.64 4.07 1.47
CA VAL A 162 29.64 4.64 2.40
C VAL A 162 30.34 5.42 3.50
N CYS A 163 29.82 6.59 3.87
CA CYS A 163 30.34 7.34 5.00
C CYS A 163 29.94 6.71 6.34
N SER A 164 30.71 7.01 7.38
CA SER A 164 30.45 6.57 8.76
C SER A 164 29.03 6.89 9.21
N HIS A 165 28.54 8.11 8.95
CA HIS A 165 27.20 8.56 9.34
C HIS A 165 26.07 7.73 8.70
N CYS A 166 26.11 7.48 7.39
CA CYS A 166 25.09 6.66 6.73
C CYS A 166 25.17 5.20 7.21
N LEU A 167 26.38 4.67 7.37
CA LEU A 167 26.57 3.32 7.87
C LEU A 167 26.09 3.16 9.31
N PHE A 168 26.33 4.16 10.16
CA PHE A 168 25.86 4.24 11.53
C PHE A 168 24.33 4.19 11.60
N LEU A 169 23.64 5.04 10.83
CA LEU A 169 22.17 5.07 10.80
C LEU A 169 21.59 3.70 10.44
N VAL A 170 22.14 3.01 9.43
CA VAL A 170 21.69 1.68 9.02
C VAL A 170 21.74 0.65 10.16
N GLN A 171 22.61 0.83 11.16
CA GLN A 171 22.66 -0.08 12.31
C GLN A 171 21.42 0.03 13.23
N PHE A 172 20.63 1.10 13.10
CA PHE A 172 19.39 1.33 13.85
C PHE A 172 18.14 0.90 13.08
N LEU A 173 18.26 0.58 11.78
CA LEU A 173 17.18 0.02 10.96
C LEU A 173 16.41 -1.12 11.66
N PRO A 174 17.05 -2.12 12.32
CA PRO A 174 16.34 -3.23 12.92
C PRO A 174 15.26 -2.82 13.95
N LEU A 175 15.40 -1.64 14.59
CA LEU A 175 14.49 -1.19 15.64
C LEU A 175 13.12 -0.74 15.11
N VAL A 176 13.04 -0.35 13.84
CA VAL A 176 11.81 0.15 13.21
C VAL A 176 11.28 -0.74 12.10
N ALA A 177 12.05 -1.75 11.68
CA ALA A 177 11.59 -2.71 10.70
C ALA A 177 10.60 -3.73 11.30
N TYR A 178 9.75 -4.27 10.44
CA TYR A 178 8.73 -5.24 10.83
C TYR A 178 9.10 -6.64 10.34
N LYS A 179 8.89 -7.68 11.16
CA LYS A 179 8.92 -9.07 10.69
C LYS A 179 7.57 -9.44 10.09
N VAL A 180 7.53 -9.67 8.78
CA VAL A 180 6.31 -10.00 8.04
C VAL A 180 6.57 -11.23 7.18
N GLY A 181 5.80 -12.29 7.38
CA GLY A 181 5.88 -13.50 6.55
C GLY A 181 7.27 -14.16 6.51
N GLY A 182 8.04 -14.10 7.59
CA GLY A 182 9.40 -14.66 7.66
C GLY A 182 10.49 -13.81 7.01
N ARG A 183 10.19 -12.54 6.69
CA ARG A 183 11.09 -11.55 6.10
C ARG A 183 11.00 -10.22 6.86
N VAL A 184 11.82 -9.25 6.46
CA VAL A 184 11.90 -7.91 7.04
C VAL A 184 11.22 -6.92 6.10
N LEU A 185 10.33 -6.09 6.65
CA LEU A 185 9.62 -5.04 5.93
C LEU A 185 10.06 -3.67 6.41
N VAL A 186 10.45 -2.82 5.46
CA VAL A 186 10.72 -1.39 5.64
C VAL A 186 9.81 -0.60 4.71
N MET A 187 9.14 0.43 5.22
CA MET A 187 8.23 1.27 4.45
C MET A 187 8.86 2.64 4.27
N HIS A 188 9.31 2.95 3.07
CA HIS A 188 9.90 4.24 2.75
C HIS A 188 8.84 5.14 2.12
N THR A 189 8.82 6.41 2.51
CA THR A 189 7.83 7.36 2.03
C THR A 189 8.45 8.68 1.61
N TYR A 190 7.78 9.39 0.70
CA TYR A 190 7.95 10.82 0.54
C TYR A 190 6.58 11.50 0.71
N PRO A 191 6.44 12.59 1.48
CA PRO A 191 7.47 13.22 2.32
C PRO A 191 7.96 12.28 3.44
N TYR A 192 9.23 12.43 3.85
CA TYR A 192 9.93 11.46 4.71
C TYR A 192 9.39 11.40 6.13
N GLU A 193 8.79 12.50 6.60
CA GLU A 193 8.20 12.64 7.92
C GLU A 193 7.06 11.62 8.16
N LEU A 194 6.39 11.17 7.09
CA LEU A 194 5.36 10.14 7.17
C LEU A 194 5.91 8.75 7.55
N MET A 195 7.22 8.53 7.42
CA MET A 195 7.85 7.33 7.94
C MET A 195 7.72 7.23 9.46
N LEU A 196 7.67 8.35 10.19
CA LEU A 196 7.45 8.36 11.64
C LEU A 196 6.09 7.73 11.99
N GLU A 197 5.06 7.99 11.20
CA GLU A 197 3.71 7.41 11.38
C GLU A 197 3.71 5.90 11.07
N LEU A 198 4.34 5.50 9.96
CA LEU A 198 4.39 4.10 9.53
C LEU A 198 5.26 3.21 10.42
N HIS A 199 6.27 3.77 11.08
CA HIS A 199 7.22 3.04 11.94
C HIS A 199 6.97 3.23 13.44
N GLY A 200 6.03 4.09 13.82
CA GLY A 200 5.67 4.33 15.22
C GLY A 200 5.15 3.09 15.95
N GLU A 201 4.46 2.17 15.26
CA GLU A 201 4.05 0.88 15.85
C GLU A 201 5.28 0.01 16.17
N ALA A 202 6.21 -0.16 15.22
CA ALA A 202 7.39 -0.99 15.40
C ALA A 202 8.23 -0.58 16.62
N ILE A 203 8.54 0.71 16.77
CA ILE A 203 9.36 1.19 17.89
C ILE A 203 8.64 1.04 19.22
N ASN A 204 7.31 1.15 19.23
CA ASN A 204 6.50 0.99 20.44
C ASN A 204 6.46 -0.49 20.87
N ASP A 205 6.40 -1.42 19.93
CA ASP A 205 6.54 -2.85 20.22
C ASP A 205 7.91 -3.16 20.84
N VAL A 206 8.97 -2.59 20.27
CA VAL A 206 10.34 -2.74 20.78
C VAL A 206 10.47 -2.19 22.20
N ARG A 207 9.93 -1.00 22.47
CA ARG A 207 9.95 -0.40 23.83
C ARG A 207 9.16 -1.21 24.86
N LYS A 208 8.03 -1.79 24.48
CA LYS A 208 7.14 -2.51 25.40
C LYS A 208 7.57 -3.95 25.64
N SER A 209 7.97 -4.65 24.59
CA SER A 209 8.25 -6.09 24.62
C SER A 209 9.74 -6.42 24.61
N PHE A 210 10.61 -5.46 24.28
CA PHE A 210 12.03 -5.69 23.99
C PHE A 210 12.28 -6.68 22.85
N LEU A 211 11.30 -6.91 21.98
CA LEU A 211 11.39 -7.76 20.80
C LEU A 211 11.10 -6.95 19.54
N ALA A 212 11.69 -7.36 18.42
CA ALA A 212 11.37 -6.78 17.11
C ALA A 212 9.90 -7.03 16.75
N SER A 213 9.23 -6.01 16.22
CA SER A 213 7.82 -6.07 15.84
C SER A 213 7.54 -7.22 14.88
N ASN A 214 6.46 -7.95 15.13
CA ASN A 214 5.94 -9.01 14.26
C ASN A 214 4.81 -8.52 13.36
N ALA A 215 4.59 -7.20 13.26
CA ALA A 215 3.49 -6.61 12.49
C ALA A 215 2.15 -7.30 12.77
N ARG A 216 1.83 -7.56 14.05
CA ARG A 216 0.57 -8.21 14.46
C ARG A 216 0.32 -9.58 13.81
N ASP A 217 1.41 -10.28 13.49
CA ASP A 217 1.47 -11.59 12.83
C ASP A 217 0.93 -11.61 11.39
N PHE A 218 0.96 -10.46 10.71
CA PHE A 218 0.68 -10.43 9.28
C PHE A 218 1.74 -11.22 8.49
N LYS A 219 1.26 -12.04 7.54
CA LYS A 219 2.11 -12.83 6.63
C LYS A 219 2.39 -12.12 5.31
N ARG A 220 1.63 -11.06 5.00
CA ARG A 220 1.66 -10.35 3.72
C ARG A 220 1.90 -8.86 3.96
N PRO A 221 2.96 -8.26 3.36
CA PRO A 221 3.29 -6.86 3.59
C PRO A 221 2.22 -5.90 3.06
N GLU A 222 1.58 -6.23 1.93
CA GLU A 222 0.47 -5.46 1.36
C GLU A 222 -0.74 -5.40 2.29
N ASN A 223 -1.15 -6.54 2.87
CA ASN A 223 -2.28 -6.58 3.80
C ASN A 223 -1.98 -5.77 5.07
N PHE A 224 -0.76 -5.88 5.60
CA PHE A 224 -0.34 -5.12 6.77
C PHE A 224 -0.37 -3.62 6.49
N LEU A 225 0.17 -3.20 5.33
CA LEU A 225 0.14 -1.80 4.92
C LEU A 225 -1.29 -1.26 4.84
N PHE A 226 -2.19 -1.92 4.11
CA PHE A 226 -3.57 -1.43 3.95
C PHE A 226 -4.30 -1.32 5.29
N ARG A 227 -4.08 -2.29 6.20
CA ARG A 227 -4.60 -2.23 7.57
C ARG A 227 -4.02 -1.04 8.35
N LEU A 228 -2.71 -0.85 8.32
CA LEU A 228 -2.01 0.23 9.01
C LEU A 228 -2.43 1.61 8.48
N LEU A 229 -2.50 1.78 7.16
CA LEU A 229 -2.95 3.02 6.51
C LEU A 229 -4.36 3.40 6.95
N GLY A 230 -5.28 2.44 6.96
CA GLY A 230 -6.64 2.70 7.40
C GLY A 230 -6.71 3.12 8.87
N GLU A 231 -5.90 2.53 9.74
CA GLU A 231 -5.83 2.90 11.16
C GLU A 231 -5.22 4.28 11.38
N LEU A 232 -4.10 4.59 10.71
CA LEU A 232 -3.45 5.90 10.79
C LEU A 232 -4.38 7.00 10.26
N THR A 233 -5.07 6.74 9.15
CA THR A 233 -6.02 7.69 8.57
C THR A 233 -7.20 7.98 9.50
N ARG A 234 -7.69 6.98 10.24
CA ARG A 234 -8.76 7.19 11.23
C ARG A 234 -8.31 7.91 12.50
N LYS A 235 -7.03 7.80 12.85
CA LYS A 235 -6.45 8.45 14.05
C LYS A 235 -6.07 9.92 13.81
N THR A 236 -5.84 10.31 12.55
CA THR A 236 -5.46 11.69 12.22
C THR A 236 -6.69 12.53 11.85
N GLU A 237 -6.71 13.79 12.30
CA GLU A 237 -7.70 14.77 11.85
C GLU A 237 -7.35 15.37 10.47
N ARG A 238 -6.12 15.13 9.98
CA ARG A 238 -5.65 15.65 8.70
C ARG A 238 -6.24 14.85 7.54
N ASN A 239 -7.20 15.45 6.84
CA ASN A 239 -7.89 14.80 5.74
C ASN A 239 -7.01 14.46 4.54
N ASP A 240 -5.87 15.12 4.40
CA ASP A 240 -4.94 15.07 3.28
C ASP A 240 -3.57 14.46 3.64
N LEU A 241 -3.45 13.78 4.79
CA LEU A 241 -2.18 13.21 5.27
C LEU A 241 -1.42 12.44 4.18
N TRP A 242 -2.16 11.69 3.36
CA TRP A 242 -1.61 10.86 2.28
C TRP A 242 -1.75 11.47 0.89
N GLY A 243 -2.26 12.71 0.77
CA GLY A 243 -2.67 13.33 -0.49
C GLY A 243 -1.55 13.55 -1.51
N ARG A 244 -0.31 13.66 -1.04
CA ARG A 244 0.91 13.78 -1.86
C ARG A 244 1.97 12.73 -1.49
N ALA A 245 1.55 11.69 -0.77
CA ALA A 245 2.46 10.68 -0.28
C ALA A 245 2.76 9.66 -1.38
N SER A 246 4.02 9.27 -1.49
CA SER A 246 4.45 8.06 -2.20
C SER A 246 4.94 7.05 -1.18
N ILE A 247 4.53 5.79 -1.28
CA ILE A 247 4.96 4.73 -0.36
C ILE A 247 5.57 3.60 -1.17
N THR A 248 6.75 3.14 -0.75
CA THR A 248 7.42 1.96 -1.30
C THR A 248 7.80 1.01 -0.17
N LEU A 249 7.41 -0.25 -0.32
CA LEU A 249 7.70 -1.31 0.63
C LEU A 249 8.93 -2.09 0.15
N TYR A 250 9.91 -2.23 1.03
CA TYR A 250 11.09 -3.07 0.84
C TYR A 250 10.93 -4.29 1.73
N HIS A 251 10.48 -5.41 1.14
CA HIS A 251 10.27 -6.68 1.84
C HIS A 251 11.38 -7.66 1.47
N PHE A 252 12.31 -7.89 2.40
CA PHE A 252 13.57 -8.54 2.08
C PHE A 252 14.05 -9.52 3.16
N VAL A 253 15.01 -10.35 2.77
CA VAL A 253 15.85 -11.09 3.71
C VAL A 253 17.29 -11.02 3.21
N ASN A 254 18.23 -10.77 4.12
CA ASN A 254 19.66 -10.76 3.86
C ASN A 254 20.35 -11.66 4.89
N ASN A 255 20.74 -12.86 4.48
CA ASN A 255 21.41 -13.80 5.36
C ASN A 255 22.52 -14.59 4.65
N ASN A 256 23.14 -15.54 5.35
CA ASN A 256 24.23 -16.34 4.78
C ASN A 256 23.78 -17.32 3.69
N GLN A 257 22.50 -17.72 3.68
CA GLN A 257 21.94 -18.64 2.69
C GLN A 257 21.57 -17.91 1.38
N GLY A 258 21.23 -16.63 1.46
CA GLY A 258 20.90 -15.84 0.29
C GLY A 258 20.37 -14.45 0.63
N GLN A 259 20.15 -13.69 -0.45
CA GLN A 259 19.52 -12.37 -0.43
C GLN A 259 18.30 -12.43 -1.33
N ASP A 260 17.16 -11.94 -0.84
CA ASP A 260 15.95 -11.77 -1.64
C ASP A 260 15.29 -10.44 -1.28
N LEU A 261 14.78 -9.75 -2.30
CA LEU A 261 14.15 -8.44 -2.17
C LEU A 261 12.93 -8.38 -3.07
N GLN A 262 11.78 -8.10 -2.46
CA GLN A 262 10.57 -7.68 -3.15
C GLN A 262 10.35 -6.19 -2.87
N ILE A 263 10.25 -5.40 -3.94
CA ILE A 263 9.86 -4.00 -3.90
C ILE A 263 8.40 -3.89 -4.33
N ILE A 264 7.57 -3.25 -3.52
CA ILE A 264 6.16 -2.99 -3.84
C ILE A 264 5.96 -1.48 -3.83
N HIS A 265 5.69 -0.92 -5.01
CA HIS A 265 5.29 0.47 -5.15
C HIS A 265 3.78 0.58 -4.97
N VAL A 266 3.34 1.56 -4.18
CA VAL A 266 1.92 1.81 -3.95
C VAL A 266 1.49 2.97 -4.84
N PRO A 267 0.61 2.77 -5.83
CA PRO A 267 0.13 3.86 -6.66
C PRO A 267 -0.52 4.95 -5.82
N MET A 268 -0.18 6.22 -6.07
CA MET A 268 -0.74 7.35 -5.32
C MET A 268 -2.29 7.37 -5.33
N PRO A 269 -2.97 7.12 -6.48
CA PRO A 269 -4.43 7.03 -6.48
C PRO A 269 -5.00 5.98 -5.53
N VAL A 270 -4.34 4.81 -5.49
CA VAL A 270 -4.72 3.69 -4.60
C VAL A 270 -4.55 4.09 -3.14
N LEU A 271 -3.45 4.78 -2.81
CA LEU A 271 -3.20 5.29 -1.47
C LEU A 271 -4.29 6.27 -1.02
N ARG A 272 -4.62 7.26 -1.88
CA ARG A 272 -5.68 8.25 -1.61
C ARG A 272 -7.05 7.59 -1.46
N PHE A 273 -7.38 6.66 -2.36
CA PHE A 273 -8.60 5.85 -2.29
C PHE A 273 -8.69 5.06 -0.99
N THR A 274 -7.64 4.33 -0.60
CA THR A 274 -7.68 3.50 0.62
C THR A 274 -7.85 4.34 1.88
N ALA A 275 -7.16 5.48 1.94
CA ALA A 275 -7.32 6.45 3.02
C ALA A 275 -8.77 6.95 3.10
N HIS A 276 -9.33 7.37 1.96
CA HIS A 276 -10.72 7.80 1.86
C HIS A 276 -11.72 6.70 2.27
N ALA A 277 -11.54 5.48 1.74
CA ALA A 277 -12.37 4.31 2.03
C ALA A 277 -12.41 3.99 3.53
N SER A 278 -11.26 4.08 4.17
CA SER A 278 -11.10 3.80 5.60
C SER A 278 -11.77 4.83 6.52
N ARG A 279 -12.15 6.00 5.99
CA ARG A 279 -12.82 7.08 6.73
C ARG A 279 -14.31 7.20 6.38
N GLU A 280 -14.63 7.24 5.09
CA GLU A 280 -15.97 7.54 4.57
C GLU A 280 -16.95 6.36 4.69
N ASP A 281 -16.49 5.15 4.36
CA ASP A 281 -17.29 3.94 4.46
C ASP A 281 -16.46 2.72 4.88
N PRO A 282 -16.01 2.67 6.16
CA PRO A 282 -15.17 1.58 6.65
C PRO A 282 -15.86 0.22 6.56
N LYS A 283 -17.19 0.19 6.74
CA LYS A 283 -17.99 -1.04 6.65
C LYS A 283 -18.10 -1.51 5.20
N GLY A 284 -18.29 -0.59 4.26
CA GLY A 284 -18.31 -0.91 2.84
C GLY A 284 -16.96 -1.37 2.34
N TRP A 285 -15.88 -0.71 2.76
CA TRP A 285 -14.52 -1.14 2.48
C TRP A 285 -14.24 -2.55 3.00
N LYS A 286 -14.63 -2.86 4.24
CA LYS A 286 -14.54 -4.22 4.80
C LYS A 286 -15.28 -5.26 3.94
N ARG A 287 -16.48 -4.94 3.43
CA ARG A 287 -17.25 -5.84 2.55
C ARG A 287 -16.57 -6.06 1.21
N ILE A 288 -16.03 -5.00 0.59
CA ILE A 288 -15.27 -5.08 -0.67
C ILE A 288 -14.05 -6.00 -0.47
N VAL A 289 -13.22 -5.73 0.54
CA VAL A 289 -12.04 -6.55 0.85
C VAL A 289 -12.43 -8.00 1.14
N ALA A 290 -13.55 -8.25 1.84
CA ALA A 290 -14.02 -9.60 2.14
C ALA A 290 -14.31 -10.44 0.89
N MET A 291 -14.64 -9.82 -0.24
CA MET A 291 -14.85 -10.51 -1.52
C MET A 291 -13.54 -10.85 -2.25
N GLY A 292 -12.42 -10.24 -1.87
CA GLY A 292 -11.10 -10.52 -2.46
C GLY A 292 -10.49 -11.86 -2.03
N TRP A 293 -11.14 -12.61 -1.15
CA TRP A 293 -10.72 -13.96 -0.79
C TRP A 293 -11.60 -15.00 -1.48
N ARG A 294 -11.00 -16.12 -1.90
CA ARG A 294 -11.70 -17.25 -2.56
C ARG A 294 -12.93 -17.72 -1.78
N LYS A 295 -12.82 -17.76 -0.45
CA LYS A 295 -13.94 -18.00 0.47
C LYS A 295 -14.17 -16.72 1.25
N ARG A 296 -15.40 -16.21 1.22
CA ARG A 296 -15.81 -15.07 2.03
C ARG A 296 -15.75 -15.47 3.52
N PRO A 297 -14.95 -14.79 4.35
CA PRO A 297 -14.89 -15.09 5.76
C PRO A 297 -16.14 -14.60 6.47
N SER A 298 -16.48 -15.24 7.59
CA SER A 298 -17.40 -14.66 8.55
C SER A 298 -16.79 -13.37 9.16
N GLU A 299 -17.61 -12.62 9.90
CA GLU A 299 -17.12 -11.43 10.61
C GLU A 299 -16.02 -11.77 11.62
N GLU A 300 -16.12 -12.91 12.30
CA GLU A 300 -15.15 -13.42 13.27
C GLU A 300 -13.85 -13.89 12.60
N GLU A 301 -13.96 -14.46 11.39
CA GLU A 301 -12.80 -14.96 10.64
C GLU A 301 -12.03 -13.85 9.90
N PHE A 302 -12.63 -12.67 9.70
CA PHE A 302 -12.10 -11.62 8.84
C PHE A 302 -10.64 -11.27 9.17
N GLU A 303 -10.33 -11.02 10.44
CA GLU A 303 -8.96 -10.65 10.84
C GLU A 303 -7.94 -11.76 10.59
N LYS A 304 -8.34 -13.01 10.84
CA LYS A 304 -7.48 -14.17 10.57
C LYS A 304 -7.16 -14.26 9.08
N TYR A 305 -8.16 -14.02 8.24
CA TYR A 305 -7.99 -14.03 6.78
C TYR A 305 -7.07 -12.91 6.32
N GLU A 306 -7.32 -11.70 6.81
CA GLU A 306 -6.51 -10.52 6.48
C GLU A 306 -5.05 -10.67 6.89
N ARG A 307 -4.77 -11.31 8.03
CA ARG A 307 -3.38 -11.56 8.45
C ARG A 307 -2.70 -12.64 7.62
N SER A 308 -3.45 -13.63 7.11
CA SER A 308 -2.86 -14.89 6.65
C SER A 308 -2.88 -15.10 5.13
N TYR A 309 -3.89 -14.60 4.43
CA TYR A 309 -4.15 -14.97 3.04
C TYR A 309 -4.01 -13.78 2.09
N THR A 310 -3.52 -14.07 0.89
CA THR A 310 -3.52 -13.11 -0.22
C THR A 310 -4.94 -12.67 -0.53
N ASN A 311 -5.11 -11.36 -0.75
CA ASN A 311 -6.39 -10.76 -1.09
C ASN A 311 -6.33 -10.19 -2.52
N GLU A 312 -7.26 -10.59 -3.37
CA GLU A 312 -7.29 -10.18 -4.77
C GLU A 312 -7.60 -8.69 -4.95
N VAL A 313 -8.40 -8.08 -4.08
CA VAL A 313 -8.67 -6.63 -4.13
C VAL A 313 -7.38 -5.84 -3.91
N TYR A 314 -6.58 -6.22 -2.91
CA TYR A 314 -5.29 -5.58 -2.66
C TYR A 314 -4.31 -5.80 -3.81
N ALA A 315 -4.24 -7.02 -4.36
CA ALA A 315 -3.38 -7.33 -5.49
C ALA A 315 -3.76 -6.50 -6.73
N LYS A 316 -5.07 -6.42 -7.06
CA LYS A 316 -5.58 -5.63 -8.18
C LYS A 316 -5.31 -4.15 -8.03
N LEU A 317 -5.53 -3.59 -6.85
CA LEU A 317 -5.21 -2.20 -6.57
C LEU A 317 -3.73 -1.90 -6.80
N LEU A 318 -2.82 -2.74 -6.29
CA LEU A 318 -1.38 -2.54 -6.48
C LEU A 318 -0.93 -2.75 -7.93
N ALA A 319 -1.65 -3.56 -8.70
CA ALA A 319 -1.43 -3.78 -10.13
C ALA A 319 -2.15 -2.76 -11.03
N GLU A 320 -2.78 -1.72 -10.45
CA GLU A 320 -3.58 -0.72 -11.17
C GLU A 320 -4.75 -1.33 -11.99
N GLU A 321 -5.22 -2.50 -11.58
CA GLU A 321 -6.39 -3.16 -12.14
C GLU A 321 -7.69 -2.70 -11.46
N SER A 322 -8.78 -2.71 -12.24
CA SER A 322 -10.09 -2.32 -11.72
C SER A 322 -10.61 -3.30 -10.65
N ILE A 323 -11.03 -2.75 -9.51
CA ILE A 323 -11.78 -3.45 -8.46
C ILE A 323 -13.28 -3.09 -8.48
N LEU A 324 -13.74 -2.42 -9.55
CA LEU A 324 -15.14 -2.03 -9.71
C LEU A 324 -16.12 -3.21 -9.54
N PRO A 325 -15.84 -4.44 -10.02
CA PRO A 325 -16.72 -5.59 -9.79
C PRO A 325 -16.98 -5.91 -8.31
N TYR A 326 -16.06 -5.57 -7.40
CA TYR A 326 -16.19 -5.85 -5.97
C TYR A 326 -17.09 -4.85 -5.23
N PHE A 327 -17.49 -3.74 -5.87
CA PHE A 327 -18.45 -2.79 -5.32
C PHE A 327 -19.89 -3.32 -5.30
N ILE A 328 -20.15 -4.43 -6.00
CA ILE A 328 -21.43 -5.12 -6.02
C ILE A 328 -21.25 -6.59 -5.63
N ASP A 329 -22.28 -7.15 -5.01
CA ASP A 329 -22.41 -8.58 -4.74
C ASP A 329 -23.57 -9.08 -5.60
N ILE A 330 -23.25 -9.65 -6.76
CA ILE A 330 -24.24 -10.12 -7.73
C ILE A 330 -25.07 -11.27 -7.14
N LYS A 331 -24.46 -12.14 -6.33
CA LYS A 331 -25.15 -13.29 -5.73
C LYS A 331 -26.27 -12.82 -4.79
N ASN A 332 -26.00 -11.81 -3.98
CA ASN A 332 -26.97 -11.26 -3.03
C ASN A 332 -27.64 -9.98 -3.53
N ARG A 333 -27.48 -9.65 -4.83
CA ARG A 333 -27.97 -8.43 -5.50
C ARG A 333 -27.89 -7.17 -4.64
N ARG A 334 -26.68 -6.90 -4.14
CA ARG A 334 -26.42 -5.90 -3.11
C ARG A 334 -25.26 -4.98 -3.47
N ALA A 335 -25.38 -3.69 -3.16
CA ALA A 335 -24.25 -2.76 -3.17
C ALA A 335 -23.36 -2.97 -1.92
N ASN A 336 -22.05 -3.12 -2.13
CA ASN A 336 -21.12 -3.35 -1.03
C ASN A 336 -20.67 -2.07 -0.34
N ALA A 337 -20.82 -0.90 -0.96
CA ALA A 337 -20.43 0.38 -0.39
C ALA A 337 -21.48 1.46 -0.70
N LYS A 338 -21.30 2.65 -0.12
CA LYS A 338 -22.05 3.85 -0.50
C LYS A 338 -21.61 4.39 -1.86
N TRP A 339 -22.51 5.10 -2.56
CA TRP A 339 -22.16 5.85 -3.77
C TRP A 339 -20.97 6.82 -3.58
N SER A 340 -20.83 7.45 -2.41
CA SER A 340 -19.70 8.36 -2.13
C SER A 340 -18.35 7.66 -2.26
N LEU A 341 -18.23 6.41 -1.81
CA LEU A 341 -16.99 5.64 -1.95
C LEU A 341 -16.74 5.22 -3.40
N LEU A 342 -17.78 4.74 -4.09
CA LEU A 342 -17.68 4.30 -5.48
C LEU A 342 -17.32 5.46 -6.42
N SER A 343 -17.98 6.61 -6.27
CA SER A 343 -17.69 7.80 -7.06
C SER A 343 -16.26 8.30 -6.82
N PHE A 344 -15.79 8.30 -5.56
CA PHE A 344 -14.40 8.61 -5.26
C PHE A 344 -13.45 7.63 -5.97
N TYR A 345 -13.66 6.31 -5.86
CA TYR A 345 -12.85 5.31 -6.56
C TYR A 345 -12.79 5.54 -8.08
N CYS A 346 -13.93 5.82 -8.71
CA CYS A 346 -13.98 6.01 -10.15
C CYS A 346 -13.27 7.28 -10.59
N SER A 347 -13.44 8.38 -9.87
CA SER A 347 -12.73 9.63 -10.19
C SER A 347 -11.23 9.54 -9.90
N GLU A 348 -10.86 8.88 -8.81
CA GLU A 348 -9.51 8.90 -8.26
C GLU A 348 -8.63 7.84 -8.90
N VAL A 349 -9.09 6.59 -8.96
CA VAL A 349 -8.30 5.44 -9.42
C VAL A 349 -8.54 5.16 -10.90
N LEU A 350 -9.79 5.23 -11.36
CA LEU A 350 -10.09 5.00 -12.78
C LEU A 350 -9.89 6.28 -13.61
N GLY A 351 -9.97 7.47 -13.01
CA GLY A 351 -9.83 8.73 -13.73
C GLY A 351 -11.07 9.13 -14.53
N LEU A 352 -12.26 8.66 -14.14
CA LEU A 352 -13.52 9.13 -14.75
C LEU A 352 -13.77 10.59 -14.35
N ASP A 353 -14.18 11.40 -15.32
CA ASP A 353 -14.63 12.75 -15.04
C ASP A 353 -15.95 12.76 -14.25
N LYS A 354 -16.20 13.87 -13.57
CA LYS A 354 -17.32 13.99 -12.64
C LYS A 354 -18.64 14.07 -13.40
N GLU A 355 -18.65 14.74 -14.54
CA GLU A 355 -19.80 14.92 -15.42
C GLU A 355 -20.31 13.57 -15.95
N ALA A 356 -19.41 12.67 -16.37
CA ALA A 356 -19.71 11.32 -16.82
C ALA A 356 -20.25 10.47 -15.67
N LEU A 357 -19.69 10.57 -14.47
CA LEU A 357 -20.21 9.87 -13.29
C LEU A 357 -21.62 10.32 -12.92
N GLU A 358 -21.89 11.63 -12.96
CA GLU A 358 -23.23 12.19 -12.73
C GLU A 358 -24.21 11.75 -13.81
N PHE A 359 -23.79 11.78 -15.07
CA PHE A 359 -24.58 11.31 -16.20
C PHE A 359 -24.94 9.82 -16.09
N ILE A 360 -23.96 8.95 -15.79
CA ILE A 360 -24.19 7.51 -15.60
C ILE A 360 -25.14 7.26 -14.42
N ARG A 361 -25.02 8.04 -13.34
CA ARG A 361 -25.94 7.96 -12.20
C ARG A 361 -27.36 8.31 -12.61
N ASP A 362 -27.54 9.38 -13.38
CA ASP A 362 -28.85 9.82 -13.85
C ASP A 362 -29.49 8.80 -14.80
N VAL A 363 -28.70 8.18 -15.69
CA VAL A 363 -29.15 7.03 -16.50
C VAL A 363 -29.58 5.87 -15.59
N GLY A 364 -28.78 5.55 -14.57
CA GLY A 364 -29.12 4.54 -13.56
C GLY A 364 -30.44 4.83 -12.85
N ASP A 365 -30.71 6.09 -12.49
CA ASP A 365 -31.98 6.49 -11.87
C ASP A 365 -33.17 6.33 -12.81
N ARG A 366 -33.02 6.64 -14.11
CA ARG A 366 -34.07 6.39 -15.12
C ARG A 366 -34.31 4.88 -15.34
N ILE A 367 -33.26 4.05 -15.26
CA ILE A 367 -33.41 2.59 -15.28
C ILE A 367 -34.23 2.14 -14.07
N VAL A 368 -33.86 2.59 -12.87
CA VAL A 368 -34.57 2.27 -11.63
C VAL A 368 -36.04 2.69 -11.71
N GLU A 369 -36.35 3.91 -12.17
CA GLU A 369 -37.73 4.38 -12.39
C GLU A 369 -38.54 3.43 -13.28
N THR A 370 -37.91 2.85 -14.30
CA THR A 370 -38.56 1.88 -15.18
C THR A 370 -38.82 0.56 -14.46
N LEU A 371 -37.79 0.04 -13.79
CA LEU A 371 -37.83 -1.25 -13.12
C LEU A 371 -38.80 -1.26 -11.94
N GLU A 372 -38.92 -0.14 -11.22
CA GLU A 372 -39.83 0.00 -10.08
C GLU A 372 -41.30 -0.23 -10.45
N LYS A 373 -41.70 0.05 -11.69
CA LYS A 373 -43.08 -0.17 -12.18
C LYS A 373 -43.39 -1.62 -12.55
N LEU A 374 -42.41 -2.51 -12.51
CA LEU A 374 -42.59 -3.91 -12.85
C LEU A 374 -43.01 -4.75 -11.64
N PRO A 375 -43.74 -5.87 -11.85
CA PRO A 375 -43.87 -6.90 -10.84
C PRO A 375 -42.52 -7.59 -10.58
N ASP A 376 -42.37 -8.17 -9.40
CA ASP A 376 -41.08 -8.63 -8.86
C ASP A 376 -40.39 -9.68 -9.76
N ASN A 377 -41.14 -10.64 -10.32
CA ASN A 377 -40.61 -11.61 -11.28
C ASN A 377 -40.05 -10.98 -12.58
N GLN A 378 -40.73 -9.97 -13.12
CA GLN A 378 -40.27 -9.28 -14.33
C GLN A 378 -39.08 -8.37 -14.03
N LEU A 379 -39.08 -7.72 -12.86
CA LEU A 379 -37.98 -6.92 -12.35
C LEU A 379 -36.70 -7.77 -12.24
N SER A 380 -36.78 -8.93 -11.56
CA SER A 380 -35.65 -9.84 -11.38
C SER A 380 -35.09 -10.33 -12.72
N ARG A 381 -35.96 -10.73 -13.65
CA ARG A 381 -35.56 -11.14 -15.01
C ARG A 381 -34.83 -10.03 -15.76
N ARG A 382 -35.31 -8.79 -15.69
CA ARG A 382 -34.67 -7.65 -16.38
C ARG A 382 -33.31 -7.31 -15.80
N VAL A 383 -33.16 -7.36 -14.47
CA VAL A 383 -31.85 -7.14 -13.84
C VAL A 383 -30.88 -8.27 -14.22
N ARG A 384 -31.36 -9.51 -14.31
CA ARG A 384 -30.58 -10.68 -14.76
C ARG A 384 -30.06 -10.55 -16.20
N GLU A 385 -30.82 -9.91 -17.10
CA GLU A 385 -30.35 -9.59 -18.46
C GLU A 385 -29.11 -8.70 -18.43
N LEU A 386 -29.12 -7.66 -17.59
CA LEU A 386 -27.97 -6.79 -17.41
C LEU A 386 -26.80 -7.52 -16.73
N GLU A 387 -27.04 -8.31 -15.68
CA GLU A 387 -26.04 -9.12 -14.97
C GLU A 387 -25.26 -10.03 -15.93
N ARG A 388 -25.97 -10.75 -16.82
CA ARG A 388 -25.41 -11.75 -17.75
C ARG A 388 -24.85 -11.15 -19.05
N THR A 389 -24.85 -9.83 -19.18
CA THR A 389 -24.32 -9.16 -20.37
C THR A 389 -22.79 -9.32 -20.44
N GLU A 390 -22.27 -10.02 -21.45
CA GLU A 390 -20.84 -10.27 -21.65
C GLU A 390 -20.27 -9.60 -22.90
N LYS A 391 -21.16 -9.21 -23.83
CA LYS A 391 -20.82 -8.62 -25.13
C LYS A 391 -21.54 -7.29 -25.32
N LEU A 392 -20.91 -6.38 -26.07
CA LEU A 392 -21.45 -5.04 -26.32
C LEU A 392 -22.87 -5.07 -26.90
N TYR A 393 -23.15 -5.88 -27.92
CA TYR A 393 -24.50 -5.94 -28.51
C TYR A 393 -25.60 -6.36 -27.51
N GLN A 394 -25.25 -7.15 -26.48
CA GLN A 394 -26.20 -7.53 -25.43
C GLN A 394 -26.49 -6.33 -24.52
N PHE A 395 -25.46 -5.53 -24.25
CA PHE A 395 -25.57 -4.28 -23.49
C PHE A 395 -26.44 -3.26 -24.25
N GLU A 396 -26.19 -3.07 -25.54
CA GLU A 396 -27.00 -2.19 -26.40
C GLU A 396 -28.46 -2.67 -26.47
N ALA A 397 -28.68 -3.97 -26.66
CA ALA A 397 -30.01 -4.57 -26.71
C ALA A 397 -30.79 -4.38 -25.39
N PHE A 398 -30.10 -4.39 -24.24
CA PHE A 398 -30.73 -4.12 -22.95
C PHE A 398 -31.39 -2.72 -22.93
N PHE A 399 -30.68 -1.67 -23.35
CA PHE A 399 -31.26 -0.31 -23.40
C PHE A 399 -32.43 -0.21 -24.38
N VAL A 400 -32.32 -0.81 -25.56
CA VAL A 400 -33.41 -0.82 -26.56
C VAL A 400 -34.66 -1.51 -26.02
N ASN A 401 -34.49 -2.64 -25.34
CA ASN A 401 -35.59 -3.38 -24.74
C ASN A 401 -36.21 -2.62 -23.56
N LEU A 402 -35.39 -1.93 -22.77
CA LEU A 402 -35.85 -1.10 -21.67
C LEU A 402 -36.64 0.12 -22.16
N GLU A 403 -36.21 0.77 -23.23
CA GLU A 403 -36.94 1.88 -23.85
C GLU A 403 -38.31 1.43 -24.39
N LYS A 404 -38.38 0.29 -25.09
CA LYS A 404 -39.66 -0.31 -25.52
C LYS A 404 -40.58 -0.64 -24.36
N LEU A 405 -40.01 -0.94 -23.19
CA LEU A 405 -40.76 -1.20 -21.97
C LEU A 405 -41.26 0.10 -21.33
N ARG A 406 -40.43 1.15 -21.26
CA ARG A 406 -40.84 2.49 -20.79
C ARG A 406 -42.04 3.02 -21.57
N GLN A 407 -42.02 2.88 -22.90
CA GLN A 407 -43.12 3.29 -23.78
C GLN A 407 -44.42 2.52 -23.47
N ARG A 408 -44.33 1.19 -23.25
CA ARG A 408 -45.47 0.37 -22.85
C ARG A 408 -46.05 0.74 -21.48
N LEU A 409 -45.19 1.18 -20.56
CA LEU A 409 -45.57 1.63 -19.22
C LEU A 409 -46.02 3.10 -19.19
N GLY A 410 -46.06 3.79 -20.34
CA GLY A 410 -46.48 5.18 -20.44
C GLY A 410 -45.57 6.16 -19.70
N ILE A 411 -44.28 5.86 -19.55
CA ILE A 411 -43.34 6.77 -18.92
C ILE A 411 -42.97 7.87 -19.93
N GLU A 412 -43.35 9.11 -19.64
CA GLU A 412 -43.27 10.23 -20.60
C GLU A 412 -41.84 10.56 -21.04
N LYS A 413 -40.86 10.45 -20.13
CA LYS A 413 -39.46 10.76 -20.45
C LYS A 413 -38.78 9.55 -21.11
N PRO A 414 -38.10 9.73 -22.26
CA PRO A 414 -37.30 8.66 -22.85
C PRO A 414 -36.17 8.24 -21.89
N LEU A 415 -35.70 7.01 -21.99
CA LEU A 415 -34.56 6.53 -21.22
C LEU A 415 -33.33 7.39 -21.48
N MET A 416 -33.05 7.63 -22.77
CA MET A 416 -31.93 8.45 -23.22
C MET A 416 -32.11 8.90 -24.68
N THR A 417 -31.44 9.99 -25.02
CA THR A 417 -31.24 10.45 -26.40
C THR A 417 -30.14 9.65 -27.11
N PHE A 418 -30.01 9.83 -28.42
CA PHE A 418 -28.92 9.21 -29.19
C PHE A 418 -27.54 9.66 -28.70
N ASP A 419 -27.37 10.96 -28.43
CA ASP A 419 -26.10 11.52 -27.95
C ASP A 419 -25.76 11.01 -26.54
N GLU A 420 -26.76 10.88 -25.67
CA GLU A 420 -26.62 10.26 -24.36
C GLU A 420 -26.21 8.78 -24.48
N PHE A 421 -26.80 8.02 -25.41
CA PHE A 421 -26.41 6.62 -25.64
C PHE A 421 -24.97 6.47 -26.15
N ALA A 422 -24.57 7.30 -27.11
CA ALA A 422 -23.18 7.33 -27.60
C ALA A 422 -22.22 7.65 -26.45
N THR A 423 -22.58 8.64 -25.63
CA THR A 423 -21.80 9.02 -24.44
C THR A 423 -21.64 7.84 -23.48
N VAL A 424 -22.71 7.12 -23.13
CA VAL A 424 -22.67 5.92 -22.27
C VAL A 424 -21.65 4.89 -22.78
N LEU A 425 -21.52 4.72 -24.09
CA LEU A 425 -20.59 3.76 -24.67
C LEU A 425 -19.14 4.25 -24.68
N THR A 426 -18.90 5.57 -24.68
CA THR A 426 -17.55 6.17 -24.79
C THR A 426 -17.10 6.94 -23.56
N SER A 427 -17.86 6.93 -22.46
CA SER A 427 -17.57 7.70 -21.24
C SER A 427 -16.28 7.32 -20.53
N TYR A 428 -15.68 6.16 -20.80
CA TYR A 428 -14.50 5.72 -20.05
C TYR A 428 -13.43 5.01 -20.89
N GLY A 429 -12.23 5.58 -20.92
CA GLY A 429 -11.08 5.02 -21.61
C GLY A 429 -11.18 5.11 -23.14
N GLU A 430 -10.06 4.88 -23.81
CA GLU A 430 -10.02 4.87 -25.30
C GLU A 430 -10.58 3.56 -25.87
N ASP A 431 -10.60 2.49 -25.07
CA ASP A 431 -11.15 1.19 -25.45
C ASP A 431 -12.64 1.10 -25.09
N LEU A 432 -13.47 0.99 -26.14
CA LEU A 432 -14.91 0.81 -26.03
C LEU A 432 -15.31 -0.36 -25.11
N ASN A 433 -14.55 -1.46 -25.11
CA ASN A 433 -14.82 -2.63 -24.26
C ASN A 433 -14.58 -2.36 -22.78
N VAL A 434 -13.59 -1.54 -22.47
CA VAL A 434 -13.31 -1.11 -21.11
C VAL A 434 -14.40 -0.15 -20.65
N SER A 435 -14.84 0.76 -21.54
CA SER A 435 -15.89 1.74 -21.28
C SER A 435 -17.22 1.11 -20.87
N TRP A 436 -17.83 0.30 -21.74
CA TRP A 436 -19.19 -0.22 -21.49
C TRP A 436 -19.24 -1.16 -20.29
N ARG A 437 -18.16 -1.91 -20.01
CA ARG A 437 -18.07 -2.77 -18.82
C ARG A 437 -18.03 -1.94 -17.55
N THR A 438 -17.29 -0.84 -17.53
CA THR A 438 -17.31 0.10 -16.39
C THR A 438 -18.72 0.64 -16.17
N VAL A 439 -19.37 1.13 -17.23
CA VAL A 439 -20.74 1.66 -17.11
C VAL A 439 -21.73 0.59 -16.65
N LYS A 440 -21.66 -0.63 -17.19
CA LYS A 440 -22.48 -1.77 -16.72
C LYS A 440 -22.40 -1.94 -15.20
N HIS A 441 -21.19 -1.96 -14.62
CA HIS A 441 -21.04 -2.15 -13.18
C HIS A 441 -21.58 -0.97 -12.37
N LEU A 442 -21.43 0.26 -12.87
CA LEU A 442 -22.00 1.47 -12.24
C LEU A 442 -23.54 1.44 -12.25
N LEU A 443 -24.14 1.03 -13.36
CA LEU A 443 -25.59 0.87 -13.47
C LEU A 443 -26.11 -0.25 -12.56
N LEU A 444 -25.44 -1.41 -12.53
CA LEU A 444 -25.76 -2.50 -11.61
C LEU A 444 -25.66 -2.07 -10.15
N PHE A 445 -24.60 -1.31 -9.80
CA PHE A 445 -24.47 -0.75 -8.47
C PHE A 445 -25.68 0.12 -8.11
N ARG A 446 -26.09 1.02 -9.00
CA ARG A 446 -27.23 1.92 -8.73
C ARG A 446 -28.55 1.16 -8.61
N VAL A 447 -28.76 0.15 -9.46
CA VAL A 447 -29.94 -0.73 -9.39
C VAL A 447 -29.98 -1.49 -8.07
N TYR A 448 -28.88 -2.11 -7.65
CA TYR A 448 -28.81 -2.81 -6.36
C TYR A 448 -28.93 -1.86 -5.17
N GLU A 449 -28.35 -0.65 -5.24
CA GLU A 449 -28.46 0.35 -4.17
C GLU A 449 -29.92 0.77 -3.93
N ARG A 450 -30.73 0.90 -4.99
CA ARG A 450 -32.12 1.37 -4.90
C ARG A 450 -33.14 0.26 -4.70
N LEU A 451 -32.91 -0.91 -5.29
CA LEU A 451 -33.91 -1.98 -5.40
C LEU A 451 -33.58 -3.25 -4.61
N HIS A 452 -32.58 -3.21 -3.71
CA HIS A 452 -32.13 -4.37 -2.94
C HIS A 452 -33.28 -5.17 -2.30
N ASP A 453 -34.11 -4.51 -1.50
CA ASP A 453 -35.17 -5.19 -0.73
C ASP A 453 -36.20 -5.88 -1.63
N ARG A 454 -36.50 -5.30 -2.80
CA ARG A 454 -37.40 -5.91 -3.78
C ARG A 454 -36.73 -7.04 -4.54
N LEU A 455 -35.45 -6.88 -4.90
CA LEU A 455 -34.68 -7.91 -5.60
C LEU A 455 -34.44 -9.15 -4.74
N MET A 456 -34.27 -8.99 -3.42
CA MET A 456 -34.18 -10.10 -2.49
C MET A 456 -35.48 -10.90 -2.43
N LYS A 457 -36.62 -10.24 -2.22
CA LYS A 457 -37.95 -10.88 -2.23
C LYS A 457 -38.22 -11.63 -3.53
N ALA A 458 -37.96 -10.96 -4.66
CA ALA A 458 -38.13 -11.55 -5.98
C ALA A 458 -37.23 -12.79 -6.21
N SER A 459 -36.09 -12.87 -5.54
CA SER A 459 -35.17 -14.01 -5.67
C SER A 459 -35.60 -15.18 -4.77
N GLU A 460 -36.10 -14.91 -3.56
CA GLU A 460 -36.71 -15.92 -2.68
C GLU A 460 -37.97 -16.54 -3.32
N GLU A 461 -38.83 -15.71 -3.92
CA GLU A 461 -40.03 -16.19 -4.64
C GLU A 461 -39.69 -17.03 -5.89
N GLU A 462 -38.58 -16.74 -6.57
CA GLU A 462 -38.11 -17.54 -7.71
C GLU A 462 -37.50 -18.88 -7.26
N GLU A 463 -36.72 -18.90 -6.18
CA GLU A 463 -36.15 -20.13 -5.60
C GLU A 463 -37.26 -21.05 -5.04
N GLU A 464 -38.29 -20.51 -4.40
CA GLU A 464 -39.44 -21.29 -3.93
C GLU A 464 -40.26 -21.90 -5.09
N VAL A 465 -40.35 -21.22 -6.23
CA VAL A 465 -41.04 -21.75 -7.42
C VAL A 465 -40.20 -22.86 -8.08
N GLU A 466 -38.88 -22.68 -8.20
CA GLU A 466 -37.97 -23.71 -8.74
C GLU A 466 -37.91 -24.96 -7.83
N GLU A 467 -37.87 -24.81 -6.49
CA GLU A 467 -37.93 -25.94 -5.55
C GLU A 467 -39.27 -26.69 -5.61
N ASN A 468 -40.40 -25.97 -5.74
CA ASN A 468 -41.72 -26.60 -5.87
C ASN A 468 -41.92 -27.31 -7.22
N GLU A 469 -41.31 -26.81 -8.30
CA GLU A 469 -41.29 -27.48 -9.59
C GLU A 469 -40.41 -28.75 -9.59
N GLU A 470 -39.25 -28.74 -8.91
CA GLU A 470 -38.43 -29.94 -8.75
C GLU A 470 -39.10 -31.02 -7.90
N VAL A 471 -39.79 -30.66 -6.80
CA VAL A 471 -40.56 -31.62 -5.98
C VAL A 471 -41.76 -32.18 -6.75
N GLY A 472 -42.38 -31.38 -7.62
CA GLY A 472 -43.47 -31.82 -8.52
C GLY A 472 -43.05 -32.84 -9.57
N ILE A 473 -41.79 -32.80 -10.03
CA ILE A 473 -41.25 -33.75 -11.02
C ILE A 473 -40.93 -35.12 -10.38
N PHE A 474 -40.57 -35.18 -9.10
CA PHE A 474 -40.36 -36.44 -8.38
C PHE A 474 -41.65 -37.07 -7.82
N GLY A 475 -42.77 -36.33 -7.82
CA GLY A 475 -44.08 -36.80 -7.32
C GLY A 475 -44.95 -37.55 -8.33
N MET A 476 -44.60 -37.57 -9.63
CA MET A 476 -45.33 -38.30 -10.67
C MET A 476 -44.56 -39.52 -11.15
N GLY A 477 -44.61 -40.62 -10.39
CA GLY A 477 -44.03 -41.86 -10.87
C GLY A 477 -44.07 -43.05 -9.92
N VAL A 478 -45.24 -43.43 -9.39
CA VAL A 478 -45.57 -44.84 -9.09
C VAL A 478 -47.10 -45.02 -9.08
N GLU A 479 -47.70 -45.50 -10.17
CA GLU A 479 -48.90 -46.33 -10.12
C GLU A 479 -48.83 -47.35 -11.28
N GLU A 480 -48.32 -48.54 -10.95
CA GLU A 480 -48.83 -49.83 -11.47
C GLU A 480 -49.20 -50.70 -10.28
#